data_AF-A0A954NSH9-F1
#
_entry.id   AF-A0A954NSH9-F1
#
_cell.length_a   1.000
_cell.length_b   1.000
_cell.length_c   1.000
_cell.angle_alpha   90.00
_cell.angle_beta   90.00
_cell.angle_gamma   90.00
#
_symmetry.space_group_name_H-M   'P 1'
#
loop_
_entity.id
_entity.type
_entity.pdbx_description
1 polymer ?
#
loop_
_entity_poly.entity_id
_entity_poly.type
_entity_poly.pdbx_seq_one_letter_code
_entity_poly.pdbx_strand_id
1 'polypeptide(L)'
;LQRTEAGRTIDCTSLRMGDVIIVHMPGELFVEYQLAAQQMRPDAFVCMAAYGEYGAGYIGTDIAYGQGGYETSDRATRTKAGVEPVLMDAMQQLLQASGGRQSPDGQHIE
;
A
#
# COMPACT_ATOMS: atom_id res chain seq x y z
N LEU A 1 19.47 1.00 -9.09
CA LEU A 1 19.44 0.01 -10.17
C LEU A 1 19.73 -1.40 -9.67
N GLN A 2 20.79 -1.65 -8.89
CA GLN A 2 21.15 -2.98 -8.37
C GLN A 2 19.99 -3.83 -7.81
N ARG A 3 19.09 -3.26 -6.99
CA ARG A 3 17.90 -3.99 -6.48
C ARG A 3 16.97 -4.46 -7.59
N THR A 4 16.65 -3.55 -8.51
CA THR A 4 15.79 -3.81 -9.68
C THR A 4 16.43 -4.83 -10.61
N GLU A 5 17.72 -4.70 -10.90
CA GLU A 5 18.49 -5.64 -11.72
C GLU A 5 18.55 -7.04 -11.09
N ALA A 6 18.59 -7.11 -9.76
CA ALA A 6 18.52 -8.36 -9.00
C ALA A 6 17.09 -8.90 -8.83
N GLY A 7 16.07 -8.27 -9.42
CA GLY A 7 14.67 -8.69 -9.32
C GLY A 7 14.07 -8.59 -7.92
N ARG A 8 14.67 -7.80 -7.02
CA ARG A 8 14.16 -7.65 -5.64
C ARG A 8 12.94 -6.72 -5.63
N THR A 9 11.79 -7.30 -5.31
CA THR A 9 10.52 -6.59 -5.13
C THR A 9 10.49 -5.83 -3.81
N ILE A 10 9.42 -5.08 -3.61
CA ILE A 10 9.10 -4.42 -2.35
C ILE A 10 7.87 -5.12 -1.77
N ASP A 11 7.97 -5.55 -0.52
CA ASP A 11 6.87 -6.22 0.16
C ASP A 11 5.87 -5.19 0.67
N CYS A 12 4.60 -5.38 0.32
CA CYS A 12 3.47 -4.70 0.95
C CYS A 12 2.73 -5.74 1.79
N THR A 13 2.32 -5.38 3.00
CA THR A 13 1.68 -6.34 3.93
C THR A 13 0.48 -5.70 4.62
N SER A 14 -0.37 -6.51 5.24
CA SER A 14 -1.44 -6.00 6.10
C SER A 14 -1.51 -6.79 7.40
N LEU A 15 -1.89 -6.09 8.48
CA LEU A 15 -2.23 -6.67 9.77
C LEU A 15 -3.71 -6.41 10.04
N ARG A 16 -4.48 -7.47 10.27
CA ARG A 16 -5.88 -7.38 10.67
C ARG A 16 -6.04 -7.72 12.15
N MET A 17 -6.75 -6.86 12.88
CA MET A 17 -7.10 -7.03 14.29
C MET A 17 -8.59 -6.72 14.45
N GLY A 18 -9.42 -7.76 14.42
CA GLY A 18 -10.88 -7.59 14.38
C GLY A 18 -11.32 -6.81 13.13
N ASP A 19 -11.92 -5.64 13.37
CA ASP A 19 -12.43 -4.73 12.34
C ASP A 19 -11.43 -3.64 11.95
N VAL A 20 -10.23 -3.65 12.53
CA VAL A 20 -9.12 -2.75 12.16
C VAL A 20 -8.19 -3.47 11.19
N ILE A 21 -7.83 -2.79 10.10
CA ILE A 21 -6.82 -3.27 9.14
C ILE A 21 -5.74 -2.20 9.01
N ILE A 22 -4.50 -2.57 9.27
CA ILE A 22 -3.32 -1.73 9.04
C ILE A 22 -2.64 -2.22 7.76
N VAL A 23 -2.55 -1.38 6.74
CA VAL A 23 -1.84 -1.69 5.49
C VAL A 23 -0.46 -1.02 5.52
N HIS A 24 0.59 -1.81 5.38
CA HIS A 24 1.97 -1.36 5.31
C HIS A 24 2.38 -1.11 3.86
N MET A 25 2.70 0.15 3.55
CA MET A 25 2.98 0.62 2.19
C MET A 25 4.36 1.28 2.11
N PRO A 26 5.02 1.25 0.95
CA PRO A 26 6.38 1.75 0.82
C PRO A 26 6.46 3.26 0.60
N GLY A 27 7.51 3.91 1.10
CA GLY A 27 7.80 5.33 0.84
C GLY A 27 6.79 6.30 1.48
N GLU A 28 6.80 7.55 1.01
CA GLU A 28 5.87 8.60 1.44
C GLU A 28 4.71 8.71 0.45
N LEU A 29 3.60 8.04 0.76
CA LEU A 29 2.42 8.08 -0.10
C LEU A 29 1.61 9.36 0.12
N PHE A 30 0.99 9.83 -0.96
CA PHE A 30 -0.03 10.86 -0.91
C PHE A 30 -1.28 10.41 -0.14
N VAL A 31 -2.05 11.36 0.39
CA VAL A 31 -3.21 11.08 1.26
C VAL A 31 -4.31 10.31 0.52
N GLU A 32 -4.40 10.48 -0.80
CA GLU A 32 -5.32 9.80 -1.70
C GLU A 32 -5.25 8.28 -1.56
N TYR A 33 -4.07 7.71 -1.30
CA TYR A 33 -3.90 6.27 -1.10
C TYR A 33 -4.59 5.78 0.19
N GLN A 34 -4.47 6.52 1.30
CA GLN A 34 -5.20 6.21 2.55
C GLN A 34 -6.72 6.34 2.36
N LEU A 35 -7.17 7.39 1.68
CA LEU A 35 -8.59 7.61 1.41
C LEU A 35 -9.16 6.49 0.52
N ALA A 36 -8.42 6.09 -0.52
CA ALA A 36 -8.77 4.97 -1.38
C ALA A 36 -8.83 3.66 -0.59
N ALA A 37 -7.83 3.37 0.25
CA ALA A 37 -7.81 2.17 1.07
C ALA A 37 -9.04 2.06 1.98
N GLN A 38 -9.44 3.17 2.62
CA GLN A 38 -10.66 3.21 3.43
C GLN A 38 -11.94 3.03 2.59
N GLN A 39 -11.99 3.57 1.37
CA GLN A 39 -13.11 3.37 0.45
C GLN A 39 -13.22 1.93 -0.06
N MET A 40 -12.09 1.23 -0.22
CA MET A 40 -12.06 -0.18 -0.64
C MET A 40 -12.65 -1.13 0.43
N ARG A 41 -12.61 -0.75 1.71
CA ARG A 41 -13.14 -1.52 2.84
C ARG A 41 -13.98 -0.63 3.78
N PRO A 42 -15.20 -0.24 3.35
CA PRO A 42 -16.06 0.63 4.13
C PRO A 42 -16.61 -0.02 5.41
N ASP A 43 -16.50 -1.35 5.51
CA ASP A 43 -16.91 -2.18 6.64
C ASP A 43 -15.83 -2.33 7.73
N ALA A 44 -14.65 -1.73 7.54
CA ALA A 44 -13.51 -1.82 8.46
C ALA A 44 -12.92 -0.43 8.73
N PHE A 45 -12.20 -0.28 9.85
CA PHE A 45 -11.37 0.88 10.09
C PHE A 45 -9.97 0.64 9.50
N VAL A 46 -9.63 1.36 8.45
CA VAL A 46 -8.38 1.15 7.69
C VAL A 46 -7.34 2.21 8.05
N CYS A 47 -6.17 1.75 8.46
CA CYS A 47 -5.00 2.60 8.72
C CYS A 47 -3.90 2.30 7.71
N MET A 48 -3.21 3.34 7.23
CA MET A 48 -2.02 3.20 6.41
C MET A 48 -0.77 3.48 7.23
N ALA A 49 0.08 2.47 7.32
CA ALA A 49 1.45 2.60 7.80
C ALA A 49 2.37 2.76 6.58
N ALA A 50 2.54 4.00 6.13
CA ALA A 50 3.52 4.34 5.09
C ALA A 50 4.96 4.20 5.63
N TYR A 51 5.94 4.64 4.85
CA TYR A 51 7.38 4.62 5.18
C TYR A 51 8.00 3.21 5.28
N GLY A 52 7.30 2.17 4.82
CA GLY A 52 7.93 0.88 4.52
C GLY A 52 8.98 1.04 3.42
N GLU A 53 9.98 0.16 3.38
CA GLU A 53 11.11 0.17 2.42
C GLU A 53 11.27 1.47 1.61
N TYR A 54 11.91 2.45 2.24
CA TYR A 54 11.82 3.86 1.87
C TYR A 54 12.58 4.25 0.58
N GLY A 55 13.13 3.28 -0.16
CA GLY A 55 13.91 3.53 -1.37
C GLY A 55 13.17 4.30 -2.47
N ALA A 56 11.84 4.32 -2.44
CA ALA A 56 11.00 5.06 -3.37
C ALA A 56 10.97 6.58 -3.12
N GLY A 57 11.23 7.05 -1.90
CA GLY A 57 10.95 8.43 -1.49
C GLY A 57 9.44 8.72 -1.55
N TYR A 58 9.06 9.87 -2.10
CA TYR A 58 7.65 10.21 -2.34
C TYR A 58 7.01 9.38 -3.45
N ILE A 59 5.73 9.05 -3.25
CA ILE A 59 4.89 8.36 -4.22
C ILE A 59 3.57 9.13 -4.35
N GLY A 60 3.43 9.84 -5.48
CA GLY A 60 2.22 10.58 -5.82
C GLY A 60 1.19 9.71 -6.55
N THR A 61 0.01 10.28 -6.80
CA THR A 61 -0.94 9.75 -7.80
C THR A 61 -0.40 10.02 -9.22
N ASP A 62 -0.92 9.32 -10.22
CA ASP A 62 -0.46 9.46 -11.61
C ASP A 62 -0.61 10.90 -12.11
N ILE A 63 -1.72 11.55 -11.76
CA ILE A 63 -1.96 12.95 -12.13
C ILE A 63 -0.98 13.92 -11.46
N ALA A 64 -0.50 13.61 -10.23
CA ALA A 64 0.41 14.48 -9.49
C ALA A 64 1.76 14.68 -10.21
N TYR A 65 2.23 13.67 -10.94
CA TYR A 65 3.47 13.79 -11.73
C TYR A 65 3.34 14.77 -12.90
N GLY A 66 2.12 14.94 -13.45
CA GLY A 66 1.85 15.96 -14.47
C GLY A 66 1.63 17.36 -13.88
N GLN A 67 1.16 17.45 -12.63
CA GLN A 67 0.96 18.71 -11.91
C GLN A 67 2.26 19.27 -11.33
N GLY A 68 3.23 18.40 -11.03
CA GLY A 68 4.49 18.78 -10.42
C GLY A 68 4.36 19.03 -8.92
N GLY A 69 5.42 19.58 -8.32
CA GLY A 69 5.55 19.75 -6.88
C GLY A 69 6.93 19.31 -6.40
N TYR A 70 7.18 19.45 -5.09
CA TYR A 70 8.42 18.93 -4.53
C TYR A 70 8.42 17.40 -4.59
N GLU A 71 7.31 16.82 -4.18
CA GLU A 71 7.10 15.40 -3.95
C GLU A 71 7.20 14.58 -5.23
N THR A 72 6.86 15.16 -6.38
CA THR A 72 6.96 14.50 -7.70
C THR A 72 8.20 14.90 -8.50
N SER A 73 9.13 15.65 -7.89
CA SER A 73 10.38 16.04 -8.54
C SER A 73 11.44 14.93 -8.50
N ASP A 74 12.36 14.94 -9.47
CA ASP A 74 13.49 13.99 -9.58
C ASP A 74 14.37 13.93 -8.31
N ARG A 75 14.34 14.95 -7.45
CA ARG A 75 15.07 14.95 -6.17
C ARG A 75 14.36 14.17 -5.06
N ALA A 76 13.03 14.06 -5.09
CA ALA A 76 12.22 13.58 -3.98
C ALA A 76 11.61 12.19 -4.21
N THR A 77 11.41 11.82 -5.47
CA THR A 77 10.81 10.53 -5.85
C THR A 77 11.79 9.67 -6.67
N ARG A 78 11.58 8.35 -6.61
CA ARG A 78 12.20 7.35 -7.48
C ARG A 78 11.15 6.58 -8.28
N THR A 79 9.91 7.03 -8.26
CA THR A 79 8.77 6.48 -9.00
C THR A 79 8.26 7.52 -10.02
N LYS A 80 7.27 7.13 -10.82
CA LYS A 80 6.70 7.95 -11.90
C LYS A 80 5.22 7.60 -12.08
N ALA A 81 4.52 8.38 -12.91
CA ALA A 81 3.20 8.02 -13.40
C ALA A 81 3.19 6.57 -13.95
N GLY A 82 2.21 5.79 -13.55
CA GLY A 82 2.10 4.34 -13.70
C GLY A 82 2.39 3.56 -12.42
N VAL A 83 2.91 4.19 -11.35
CA VAL A 83 3.07 3.54 -10.03
C VAL A 83 1.74 3.43 -9.28
N GLU A 84 0.83 4.40 -9.47
CA GLU A 84 -0.47 4.43 -8.78
C GLU A 84 -1.26 3.15 -8.99
N PRO A 85 -1.55 2.67 -10.22
CA PRO A 85 -2.30 1.44 -10.40
C PRO A 85 -1.63 0.22 -9.76
N VAL A 86 -0.29 0.14 -9.75
CA VAL A 86 0.44 -0.96 -9.12
C VAL A 86 0.20 -1.00 -7.60
N LEU A 87 0.24 0.16 -6.94
CA LEU A 87 -0.01 0.24 -5.50
C LEU A 87 -1.49 0.07 -5.16
N MET A 88 -2.39 0.56 -6.01
CA MET A 88 -3.83 0.38 -5.85
C MET A 88 -4.23 -1.09 -5.92
N ASP A 89 -3.68 -1.84 -6.88
CA ASP A 89 -3.88 -3.28 -7.00
C ASP A 89 -3.33 -4.04 -5.79
N ALA A 90 -2.13 -3.66 -5.30
CA ALA A 90 -1.53 -4.26 -4.11
C ALA A 90 -2.40 -4.01 -2.86
N MET A 91 -2.88 -2.77 -2.66
CA MET A 91 -3.78 -2.44 -1.56
C MET A 91 -5.09 -3.23 -1.65
N GLN A 92 -5.68 -3.34 -2.84
CA GLN A 92 -6.90 -4.11 -3.04
C GLN A 92 -6.70 -5.57 -2.63
N GLN A 93 -5.61 -6.21 -3.05
CA GLN A 93 -5.28 -7.59 -2.67
C GLN A 93 -5.12 -7.73 -1.14
N LEU A 94 -4.36 -6.84 -0.51
CA LEU A 94 -4.10 -6.85 0.94
C LEU A 94 -5.35 -6.61 1.78
N LEU A 95 -6.27 -5.80 1.27
CA LEU A 95 -7.53 -5.46 1.93
C LEU A 95 -8.62 -6.51 1.72
N GLN A 96 -8.57 -7.29 0.62
CA GLN A 96 -9.50 -8.38 0.36
C GLN A 96 -9.04 -9.73 0.92
N ALA A 97 -7.78 -9.84 1.33
CA ALA A 97 -7.26 -11.03 1.98
C ALA A 97 -8.11 -11.38 3.21
N SER A 98 -8.83 -12.49 3.11
CA SER A 98 -9.58 -13.04 4.24
C SER A 98 -8.56 -13.60 5.22
N GLY A 99 -8.26 -12.85 6.28
CA GLY A 99 -7.56 -13.39 7.43
C GLY A 99 -8.38 -14.54 7.97
N GLY A 100 -8.07 -15.77 7.53
CA GLY A 100 -8.74 -16.96 8.01
C GLY A 100 -8.67 -16.96 9.52
N ARG A 101 -9.84 -16.95 10.16
CA ARG A 101 -9.93 -17.20 11.59
C ARG A 101 -9.49 -18.65 11.78
N GLN A 102 -8.20 -18.88 12.03
CA GLN A 102 -7.80 -20.12 12.69
C GLN A 102 -8.38 -20.01 14.09
N SER A 103 -9.49 -20.73 14.28
CA SER A 103 -10.01 -21.00 15.61
C SER A 103 -8.86 -21.60 16.45
N PRO A 104 -8.64 -21.17 17.70
CA PRO A 104 -7.60 -21.75 18.56
C PRO A 104 -7.74 -23.27 18.70
N ASP A 105 -8.97 -23.76 18.52
CA ASP A 105 -9.33 -25.17 18.50
C ASP A 105 -9.73 -25.53 17.05
N GLY A 106 -8.89 -26.26 16.33
CA GLY A 106 -9.06 -26.58 14.91
C GLY A 106 -10.36 -27.31 14.53
N GLN A 107 -11.48 -26.61 14.53
CA GLN A 107 -12.77 -27.06 14.04
C GLN A 107 -13.39 -25.98 13.17
N HIS A 108 -13.52 -26.31 11.88
CA HIS A 108 -14.40 -25.62 10.95
C HIS A 108 -15.85 -25.72 11.45
N ILE A 109 -16.56 -24.60 11.44
CA ILE A 109 -18.02 -24.58 11.55
C ILE A 109 -18.52 -24.02 10.21
N GLU A 110 -19.49 -24.73 9.64
CA GLU A 110 -20.01 -24.66 8.25
C GLU A 110 -20.30 -23.26 7.71
#